data_AF-A0A497N056-F1
#
_entry.id   AF-A0A497N056-F1
#
_cell.length_a   1.000
_cell.length_b   1.000
_cell.length_c   1.000
_cell.angle_alpha   90.00
_cell.angle_beta   90.00
_cell.angle_gamma   90.00
#
_symmetry.space_group_name_H-M   'P 1'
#
loop_
_entity.id
_entity.type
_entity.pdbx_description
1 polymer ?
#
loop_
_entity_poly.entity_id
_entity_poly.type
_entity_poly.pdbx_seq_one_letter_code
_entity_poly.pdbx_strand_id
1 'polypeptide(L)'
;MMSGEADGLNRLEEEVRELREGFQEAVDQLSRTVEDLKRAVVDIRSTITEIENPFNLLRVISSEEEFQRAQRLAEQQAPAKPVEEVQEPQEKPQEAPPEPPGRPLGEVDRHLSGAGPTGFETGFSVIKWVWALLDAGLDREDVLNLSRYCECAGYLPPRSSEYVGYLVDAMSKARIGGLNLEEFMLIIYGAAKASGLKLEMKELEEVAFTLLRRILKKINISYERG
;
A
#
# COMPACT_ATOMS: atom_id res chain seq x y z
N MET A 1 -68.80 -17.94 6.37
CA MET A 1 -67.57 -17.26 6.82
C MET A 1 -66.36 -18.18 6.69
N MET A 2 -66.37 -19.41 7.24
CA MET A 2 -65.27 -20.40 7.19
C MET A 2 -64.43 -20.56 5.89
N SER A 3 -64.93 -20.22 4.69
CA SER A 3 -64.14 -20.40 3.44
C SER A 3 -62.90 -19.51 3.41
N GLY A 4 -63.08 -18.19 3.62
CA GLY A 4 -62.01 -17.22 3.40
C GLY A 4 -60.81 -17.36 4.33
N GLU A 5 -60.98 -18.00 5.48
CA GLU A 5 -59.89 -18.35 6.39
C GLU A 5 -59.06 -19.52 5.85
N ALA A 6 -59.71 -20.54 5.28
CA ALA A 6 -59.03 -21.66 4.61
C ALA A 6 -58.33 -21.19 3.32
N ASP A 7 -58.99 -20.35 2.52
CA ASP A 7 -58.44 -19.78 1.28
C ASP A 7 -57.17 -18.94 1.57
N GLY A 8 -57.16 -18.18 2.67
CA GLY A 8 -55.99 -17.44 3.14
C GLY A 8 -54.87 -18.31 3.69
N LEU A 9 -55.19 -19.41 4.38
CA LEU A 9 -54.21 -20.34 4.95
C LEU A 9 -53.49 -21.13 3.84
N ASN A 10 -54.23 -21.64 2.86
CA ASN A 10 -53.67 -22.32 1.68
C ASN A 10 -52.69 -21.40 0.92
N ARG A 11 -53.06 -20.12 0.74
CA ARG A 11 -52.20 -19.13 0.09
C ARG A 11 -50.91 -18.88 0.86
N LEU A 12 -50.98 -18.78 2.19
CA LEU A 12 -49.80 -18.59 3.04
C LEU A 12 -48.87 -19.82 3.00
N GLU A 13 -49.41 -21.04 2.91
CA GLU A 13 -48.63 -22.26 2.73
C GLU A 13 -47.88 -22.28 1.37
N GLU A 14 -48.54 -21.82 0.30
CA GLU A 14 -47.93 -21.68 -1.02
C GLU A 14 -46.83 -20.60 -1.06
N GLU A 15 -47.07 -19.40 -0.51
CA GLU A 15 -46.07 -18.33 -0.40
C GLU A 15 -44.85 -18.74 0.47
N VAL A 16 -45.07 -19.54 1.52
CA VAL A 16 -43.98 -20.13 2.34
C VAL A 16 -43.23 -21.22 1.58
N ARG A 17 -43.88 -22.01 0.71
CA ARG A 17 -43.22 -23.00 -0.13
C ARG A 17 -42.31 -22.32 -1.16
N GLU A 18 -42.81 -21.32 -1.88
CA GLU A 18 -42.04 -20.55 -2.86
C GLU A 18 -40.82 -19.87 -2.21
N LEU A 19 -41.00 -19.24 -1.04
CA LEU A 19 -39.90 -18.62 -0.30
C LEU A 19 -38.83 -19.65 0.13
N ARG A 20 -39.25 -20.86 0.53
CA ARG A 20 -38.32 -21.94 0.90
C ARG A 20 -37.55 -22.47 -0.30
N GLU A 21 -38.21 -22.63 -1.44
CA GLU A 21 -37.60 -23.09 -2.70
C GLU A 21 -36.59 -22.06 -3.20
N GLY A 22 -36.96 -20.77 -3.26
CA GLY A 22 -36.06 -19.68 -3.63
C GLY A 22 -34.89 -19.47 -2.64
N PHE A 23 -35.10 -19.68 -1.34
CA PHE A 23 -34.01 -19.66 -0.36
C PHE A 23 -33.02 -20.81 -0.57
N GLN A 24 -33.52 -22.03 -0.84
CA GLN A 24 -32.64 -23.17 -1.13
C GLN A 24 -31.86 -22.94 -2.43
N GLU A 25 -32.48 -22.41 -3.48
CA GLU A 25 -31.77 -22.07 -4.71
C GLU A 25 -30.69 -21.00 -4.47
N ALA A 26 -30.97 -19.96 -3.68
CA ALA A 26 -29.98 -18.93 -3.34
C ALA A 26 -28.79 -19.51 -2.54
N VAL A 27 -29.03 -20.46 -1.62
CA VAL A 27 -27.98 -21.18 -0.88
C VAL A 27 -27.13 -22.06 -1.81
N ASP A 28 -27.76 -22.76 -2.76
CA ASP A 28 -27.09 -23.58 -3.76
C ASP A 28 -26.24 -22.73 -4.73
N GLN A 29 -26.78 -21.61 -5.23
CA GLN A 29 -26.07 -20.66 -6.08
C GLN A 29 -24.88 -20.02 -5.35
N LEU A 30 -25.06 -19.60 -4.10
CA LEU A 30 -23.97 -19.07 -3.26
C LEU A 30 -22.87 -20.12 -3.04
N SER A 31 -23.26 -21.36 -2.75
CA SER A 31 -22.32 -22.47 -2.52
C SER A 31 -21.48 -22.77 -3.76
N ARG A 32 -22.08 -22.79 -4.96
CA ARG A 32 -21.36 -22.92 -6.25
C ARG A 32 -20.40 -21.75 -6.47
N THR A 33 -20.85 -20.52 -6.22
CA THR A 33 -20.02 -19.31 -6.34
C THR A 33 -18.80 -19.35 -5.42
N VAL A 34 -18.94 -19.89 -4.20
CA VAL A 34 -17.84 -20.09 -3.25
C VAL A 34 -16.89 -21.21 -3.71
N GLU A 35 -17.38 -22.28 -4.34
CA GLU A 35 -16.52 -23.29 -4.97
C GLU A 35 -15.71 -22.72 -6.14
N ASP A 36 -16.32 -21.92 -7.02
CA ASP A 36 -15.63 -21.32 -8.16
C ASP A 36 -14.62 -20.25 -7.73
N LEU A 37 -14.92 -19.45 -6.71
CA LEU A 37 -13.94 -18.57 -6.08
C LEU A 37 -12.77 -19.37 -5.47
N LYS A 38 -13.05 -20.50 -4.82
CA LYS A 38 -12.02 -21.40 -4.28
C LYS A 38 -11.15 -22.02 -5.39
N ARG A 39 -11.72 -22.36 -6.56
CA ARG A 39 -10.97 -22.80 -7.75
C ARG A 39 -10.05 -21.68 -8.22
N ALA A 40 -10.59 -20.49 -8.49
CA ALA A 40 -9.82 -19.33 -8.93
C ALA A 40 -8.65 -18.96 -7.98
N VAL A 41 -8.84 -19.06 -6.65
CA VAL A 41 -7.76 -18.83 -5.67
C VAL A 41 -6.69 -19.93 -5.68
N VAL A 42 -7.06 -21.18 -5.97
CA VAL A 42 -6.08 -22.27 -6.22
C VAL A 42 -5.28 -21.99 -7.49
N ASP A 43 -5.96 -21.59 -8.57
CA ASP A 43 -5.35 -21.32 -9.87
C ASP A 43 -4.39 -20.12 -9.81
N ILE A 44 -4.82 -19.00 -9.22
CA ILE A 44 -3.98 -17.81 -8.97
C ILE A 44 -2.71 -18.19 -8.20
N ARG A 45 -2.82 -19.05 -7.17
CA ARG A 45 -1.65 -19.53 -6.42
C ARG A 45 -0.75 -20.42 -7.28
N SER A 46 -1.28 -21.26 -8.17
CA SER A 46 -0.47 -22.02 -9.13
C SER A 46 0.32 -21.08 -10.03
N THR A 47 -0.35 -20.07 -10.61
CA THR A 47 0.29 -19.06 -11.45
C THR A 47 1.35 -18.25 -10.69
N ILE A 48 1.12 -17.93 -9.41
CA ILE A 48 2.13 -17.30 -8.55
C ILE A 48 3.34 -18.23 -8.37
N THR A 49 3.15 -19.50 -8.03
CA THR A 49 4.27 -20.46 -7.91
C THR A 49 5.00 -20.71 -9.25
N GLU A 50 4.31 -20.61 -10.38
CA GLU A 50 4.92 -20.65 -11.71
C GLU A 50 5.75 -19.39 -12.04
N ILE A 51 5.39 -18.23 -11.50
CA ILE A 51 6.12 -16.96 -11.61
C ILE A 51 7.28 -16.88 -10.59
N GLU A 52 7.08 -17.37 -9.37
CA GLU A 52 8.10 -17.45 -8.30
C GLU A 52 9.26 -18.37 -8.68
N ASN A 53 9.05 -19.30 -9.62
CA ASN A 53 10.13 -20.11 -10.19
C ASN A 53 11.02 -19.25 -11.12
N PRO A 54 12.26 -18.89 -10.70
CA PRO A 54 13.09 -17.97 -11.48
C PRO A 54 13.49 -18.55 -12.85
N PHE A 55 13.50 -19.88 -13.00
CA PHE A 55 13.84 -20.51 -14.28
C PHE A 55 12.74 -20.33 -15.33
N ASN A 56 11.47 -20.14 -14.93
CA ASN A 56 10.40 -19.81 -15.87
C ASN A 56 10.55 -18.37 -16.39
N LEU A 57 10.85 -17.42 -15.51
CA LEU A 57 11.14 -16.03 -15.87
C LEU A 57 12.40 -15.92 -16.75
N LEU A 58 13.48 -16.61 -16.38
CA LEU A 58 14.70 -16.70 -17.20
C LEU A 58 14.41 -17.31 -18.58
N ARG A 59 13.54 -18.33 -18.68
CA ARG A 59 13.15 -18.87 -19.98
C ARG A 59 12.46 -17.82 -20.85
N VAL A 60 11.57 -16.98 -20.29
CA VAL A 60 10.94 -15.89 -21.05
C VAL A 60 11.99 -14.85 -21.47
N ILE A 61 12.73 -14.30 -20.51
CA ILE A 61 13.70 -13.20 -20.72
C ILE A 61 14.80 -13.58 -21.73
N SER A 62 15.39 -14.78 -21.60
CA SER A 62 16.45 -15.24 -22.52
C SER A 62 15.93 -15.80 -23.84
N SER A 63 14.65 -16.16 -23.99
CA SER A 63 14.14 -16.75 -25.24
C SER A 63 13.72 -15.74 -26.31
N GLU A 64 13.36 -14.51 -25.96
CA GLU A 64 12.85 -13.55 -26.95
C GLU A 64 13.91 -12.58 -27.46
N GLU A 65 14.73 -11.99 -26.58
CA GLU A 65 15.84 -11.13 -27.00
C GLU A 65 17.15 -11.89 -27.26
N GLU A 66 17.57 -12.73 -26.32
CA GLU A 66 18.91 -13.35 -26.39
C GLU A 66 18.97 -14.46 -27.44
N PHE A 67 17.90 -15.23 -27.65
CA PHE A 67 17.80 -16.17 -28.77
C PHE A 67 17.93 -15.46 -30.13
N GLN A 68 17.26 -14.33 -30.34
CA GLN A 68 17.38 -13.56 -31.58
C GLN A 68 18.76 -12.95 -31.77
N ARG A 69 19.42 -12.48 -30.70
CA ARG A 69 20.82 -12.02 -30.75
C ARG A 69 21.75 -13.20 -31.07
N ALA A 70 21.61 -14.33 -30.37
CA ALA A 70 22.42 -15.52 -30.54
C ALA A 70 22.27 -16.15 -31.92
N GLN A 71 21.06 -16.22 -32.48
CA GLN A 71 20.82 -16.69 -33.84
C GLN A 71 21.55 -15.80 -34.85
N ARG A 72 21.36 -14.47 -34.78
CA ARG A 72 22.03 -13.51 -35.68
C ARG A 72 23.55 -13.54 -35.55
N LEU A 73 24.09 -13.82 -34.36
CA LEU A 73 25.53 -13.95 -34.11
C LEU A 73 26.10 -15.30 -34.57
N ALA A 74 25.36 -16.40 -34.39
CA ALA A 74 25.74 -17.73 -34.87
C ALA A 74 25.73 -17.80 -36.40
N GLU A 75 24.73 -17.21 -37.05
CA GLU A 75 24.67 -17.04 -38.51
C GLU A 75 25.81 -16.16 -39.06
N GLN A 76 26.47 -15.36 -38.21
CA GLN A 76 27.63 -14.53 -38.56
C GLN A 76 28.99 -15.16 -38.19
N GLN A 77 29.05 -16.28 -37.44
CA GLN A 77 30.31 -16.79 -36.87
C GLN A 77 30.53 -18.31 -37.00
N ALA A 78 30.59 -18.83 -38.24
CA ALA A 78 31.37 -20.03 -38.55
C ALA A 78 31.65 -20.18 -40.08
N PRO A 79 32.80 -20.72 -40.51
CA PRO A 79 34.13 -20.59 -39.90
C PRO A 79 35.29 -20.34 -40.91
N ALA A 80 36.29 -19.54 -40.54
CA ALA A 80 37.59 -19.49 -41.22
C ALA A 80 38.74 -19.27 -40.20
N LYS A 81 39.90 -19.93 -40.42
CA LYS A 81 40.96 -20.22 -39.44
C LYS A 81 41.92 -19.03 -39.09
N PRO A 82 42.74 -19.14 -38.02
CA PRO A 82 43.31 -18.00 -37.28
C PRO A 82 44.81 -17.69 -37.55
N VAL A 83 45.29 -16.53 -37.07
CA VAL A 83 46.71 -16.14 -36.94
C VAL A 83 46.94 -15.33 -35.62
N GLU A 84 48.21 -15.33 -35.20
CA GLU A 84 48.90 -15.06 -33.92
C GLU A 84 48.76 -13.71 -33.15
N GLU A 85 49.49 -13.70 -32.03
CA GLU A 85 49.72 -12.77 -30.90
C GLU A 85 50.10 -11.30 -31.22
N VAL A 86 50.07 -10.42 -30.18
CA VAL A 86 51.28 -9.66 -29.71
C VAL A 86 51.07 -8.96 -28.34
N GLN A 87 51.90 -9.39 -27.37
CA GLN A 87 52.60 -8.72 -26.24
C GLN A 87 52.03 -7.50 -25.44
N GLU A 88 52.24 -7.58 -24.12
CA GLU A 88 52.16 -6.52 -23.08
C GLU A 88 53.48 -5.70 -23.01
N PRO A 89 53.52 -4.50 -22.38
CA PRO A 89 54.21 -4.40 -21.08
C PRO A 89 53.65 -3.36 -20.07
N GLN A 90 54.22 -3.43 -18.85
CA GLN A 90 53.79 -2.85 -17.57
C GLN A 90 54.30 -1.42 -17.29
N GLU A 91 53.67 -0.69 -16.33
CA GLU A 91 54.39 -0.11 -15.17
C GLU A 91 53.45 0.28 -13.99
N LYS A 92 54.00 0.70 -12.83
CA LYS A 92 53.28 0.86 -11.54
C LYS A 92 53.89 2.00 -10.63
N PRO A 93 53.49 2.28 -9.36
CA PRO A 93 52.98 3.62 -9.02
C PRO A 93 53.67 4.37 -7.85
N GLN A 94 53.41 5.69 -7.77
CA GLN A 94 53.73 6.67 -6.70
C GLN A 94 52.67 7.81 -6.74
N GLU A 95 52.38 8.65 -5.74
CA GLU A 95 52.48 8.63 -4.26
C GLU A 95 51.54 9.76 -3.72
N ALA A 96 51.33 9.93 -2.40
CA ALA A 96 50.30 10.82 -1.79
C ALA A 96 50.87 11.66 -0.61
N PRO A 97 50.14 12.61 0.06
CA PRO A 97 48.76 13.11 -0.14
C PRO A 97 48.75 14.60 -0.61
N PRO A 98 48.31 15.70 0.07
CA PRO A 98 47.71 15.96 1.41
C PRO A 98 46.34 16.71 1.43
N GLU A 99 45.79 16.94 2.63
CA GLU A 99 44.77 17.97 2.98
C GLU A 99 45.47 19.34 3.32
N PRO A 100 44.79 20.51 3.54
CA PRO A 100 43.36 20.81 3.84
C PRO A 100 42.82 21.98 2.96
N PRO A 101 41.87 22.88 3.35
CA PRO A 101 40.86 22.92 4.43
C PRO A 101 39.40 23.06 3.92
N GLY A 102 38.41 23.15 4.83
CA GLY A 102 36.98 22.97 4.48
C GLY A 102 36.03 24.19 4.60
N ARG A 103 34.82 23.99 4.04
CA ARG A 103 33.60 24.85 4.05
C ARG A 103 33.69 26.09 3.15
N PRO A 104 32.57 26.57 2.53
CA PRO A 104 31.18 26.54 3.03
C PRO A 104 30.19 25.59 2.31
N LEU A 105 28.96 25.54 2.84
CA LEU A 105 27.78 25.00 2.16
C LEU A 105 27.32 25.99 1.09
N GLY A 106 27.09 25.52 -0.14
CA GLY A 106 26.54 26.32 -1.23
C GLY A 106 26.37 25.53 -2.53
N GLU A 107 25.13 25.48 -3.02
CA GLU A 107 24.72 25.23 -4.41
C GLU A 107 25.55 24.26 -5.28
N VAL A 108 25.20 22.97 -5.21
CA VAL A 108 25.20 22.10 -6.41
C VAL A 108 23.75 21.78 -6.73
N ASP A 109 23.13 22.66 -7.50
CA ASP A 109 21.70 22.61 -7.85
C ASP A 109 21.43 21.72 -9.08
N ARG A 110 20.19 21.21 -9.20
CA ARG A 110 19.62 20.50 -10.37
C ARG A 110 20.36 19.23 -10.84
N HIS A 111 20.08 18.08 -10.21
CA HIS A 111 19.58 16.87 -10.93
C HIS A 111 18.98 15.74 -10.07
N LEU A 112 18.54 16.02 -8.82
CA LEU A 112 17.77 15.06 -8.00
C LEU A 112 16.42 15.65 -7.54
N SER A 113 15.62 16.16 -8.49
CA SER A 113 14.23 16.60 -8.24
C SER A 113 13.27 15.40 -8.18
N GLY A 114 13.57 14.42 -7.33
CA GLY A 114 12.80 13.18 -7.15
C GLY A 114 11.74 13.33 -6.07
N ALA A 115 10.60 13.94 -6.44
CA ALA A 115 9.33 13.99 -5.70
C ALA A 115 9.43 13.88 -4.15
N GLY A 116 9.58 15.02 -3.47
CA GLY A 116 9.10 15.11 -2.07
C GLY A 116 7.59 14.87 -2.01
N PRO A 117 7.03 14.48 -0.84
CA PRO A 117 5.62 14.12 -0.71
C PRO A 117 4.70 15.21 -1.26
N THR A 118 3.80 14.81 -2.15
CA THR A 118 2.99 15.69 -3.01
C THR A 118 1.88 16.40 -2.23
N GLY A 119 2.25 17.42 -1.45
CA GLY A 119 1.33 18.20 -0.64
C GLY A 119 1.13 17.66 0.78
N PHE A 120 0.94 18.58 1.73
CA PHE A 120 0.73 18.24 3.15
C PHE A 120 -0.63 17.56 3.40
N GLU A 121 -1.64 17.89 2.60
CA GLU A 121 -2.98 17.26 2.61
C GLU A 121 -2.91 15.75 2.32
N THR A 122 -2.00 15.33 1.42
CA THR A 122 -1.72 13.91 1.18
C THR A 122 -1.06 13.26 2.39
N GLY A 123 -0.21 13.97 3.12
CA GLY A 123 0.33 13.53 4.41
C GLY A 123 -0.76 13.30 5.46
N PHE A 124 -1.72 14.23 5.61
CA PHE A 124 -2.88 14.02 6.48
C PHE A 124 -3.80 12.88 6.00
N SER A 125 -3.96 12.70 4.69
CA SER A 125 -4.75 11.61 4.11
C SER A 125 -4.12 10.25 4.41
N VAL A 126 -2.80 10.11 4.28
CA VAL A 126 -2.04 8.92 4.69
C VAL A 126 -2.18 8.71 6.21
N ILE A 127 -2.11 9.76 7.03
CA ILE A 127 -2.30 9.66 8.49
C ILE A 127 -3.69 9.10 8.84
N LYS A 128 -4.76 9.64 8.25
CA LYS A 128 -6.14 9.14 8.45
C LYS A 128 -6.30 7.70 7.99
N TRP A 129 -5.70 7.34 6.85
CA TRP A 129 -5.75 5.99 6.28
C TRP A 129 -5.03 4.95 7.14
N VAL A 130 -3.78 5.20 7.54
CA VAL A 130 -3.02 4.31 8.44
C VAL A 130 -3.76 4.12 9.76
N TRP A 131 -4.33 5.18 10.32
CA TRP A 131 -5.12 5.07 11.55
C TRP A 131 -6.37 4.18 11.37
N ALA A 132 -7.09 4.33 10.26
CA ALA A 132 -8.27 3.50 9.96
C ALA A 132 -7.93 2.01 9.79
N LEU A 133 -6.77 1.67 9.22
CA LEU A 133 -6.29 0.28 9.14
C LEU A 133 -5.99 -0.30 10.54
N LEU A 134 -5.33 0.48 11.39
CA LEU A 134 -5.03 0.10 12.77
C LEU A 134 -6.30 -0.01 13.65
N ASP A 135 -7.34 0.79 13.37
CA ASP A 135 -8.66 0.68 13.99
C ASP A 135 -9.48 -0.51 13.44
N ALA A 136 -9.24 -0.94 12.19
CA ALA A 136 -9.77 -2.20 11.64
C ALA A 136 -9.05 -3.46 12.17
N GLY A 137 -7.98 -3.29 12.94
CA GLY A 137 -7.26 -4.38 13.61
C GLY A 137 -6.11 -5.01 12.81
N LEU A 138 -5.71 -4.41 11.69
CA LEU A 138 -4.50 -4.82 10.96
C LEU A 138 -3.25 -4.55 11.81
N ASP A 139 -2.25 -5.42 11.69
CA ASP A 139 -0.99 -5.24 12.40
C ASP A 139 0.02 -4.35 11.63
N ARG A 140 1.24 -4.25 12.17
CA ARG A 140 2.32 -3.43 11.61
C ARG A 140 2.78 -3.93 10.24
N GLU A 141 2.89 -5.23 10.09
CA GLU A 141 3.39 -5.91 8.90
C GLU A 141 2.30 -5.93 7.82
N ASP A 142 1.03 -6.13 8.19
CA ASP A 142 -0.14 -5.96 7.33
C ASP A 142 -0.17 -4.56 6.68
N VAL A 143 -0.12 -3.50 7.50
CA VAL A 143 -0.18 -2.10 7.02
C VAL A 143 1.03 -1.77 6.14
N LEU A 144 2.23 -2.26 6.49
CA LEU A 144 3.41 -2.10 5.64
C LEU A 144 3.25 -2.79 4.29
N ASN A 145 2.80 -4.05 4.26
CA ASN A 145 2.60 -4.78 3.02
C ASN A 145 1.50 -4.17 2.14
N LEU A 146 0.40 -3.72 2.74
CA LEU A 146 -0.65 -2.98 2.03
C LEU A 146 -0.13 -1.65 1.47
N SER A 147 0.66 -0.88 2.25
CA SER A 147 1.23 0.38 1.76
C SER A 147 2.21 0.19 0.59
N ARG A 148 3.01 -0.88 0.59
CA ARG A 148 3.87 -1.28 -0.53
C ARG A 148 3.05 -1.63 -1.77
N TYR A 149 2.01 -2.45 -1.61
CA TYR A 149 1.10 -2.79 -2.72
C TYR A 149 0.44 -1.52 -3.30
N CYS A 150 -0.07 -0.64 -2.44
CA CYS A 150 -0.70 0.61 -2.88
C CYS A 150 0.29 1.59 -3.53
N GLU A 151 1.55 1.60 -3.13
CA GLU A 151 2.61 2.36 -3.81
C GLU A 151 2.94 1.76 -5.20
N CYS A 152 3.18 0.45 -5.28
CA CYS A 152 3.46 -0.24 -6.55
C CYS A 152 2.28 -0.17 -7.55
N ALA A 153 1.04 -0.15 -7.06
CA ALA A 153 -0.16 0.00 -7.88
C ALA A 153 -0.52 1.47 -8.20
N GLY A 154 0.25 2.46 -7.71
CA GLY A 154 0.03 3.88 -7.97
C GLY A 154 -1.15 4.52 -7.21
N TYR A 155 -1.71 3.84 -6.19
CA TYR A 155 -2.72 4.39 -5.30
C TYR A 155 -2.13 5.32 -4.21
N LEU A 156 -0.82 5.21 -3.94
CA LEU A 156 -0.06 6.11 -3.07
C LEU A 156 1.11 6.75 -3.82
N PRO A 157 1.55 7.97 -3.42
CA PRO A 157 2.76 8.58 -3.95
C PRO A 157 4.01 7.71 -3.77
N PRO A 158 5.06 7.88 -4.60
CA PRO A 158 6.34 7.21 -4.41
C PRO A 158 6.90 7.39 -2.99
N ARG A 159 7.53 6.34 -2.46
CA ARG A 159 8.11 6.23 -1.11
C ARG A 159 7.12 6.31 0.05
N SER A 160 5.80 6.29 -0.21
CA SER A 160 4.78 6.31 0.85
C SER A 160 4.93 5.16 1.84
N SER A 161 5.35 3.97 1.39
CA SER A 161 5.57 2.81 2.27
C SER A 161 6.71 3.02 3.27
N GLU A 162 7.74 3.81 2.94
CA GLU A 162 8.77 4.24 3.90
C GLU A 162 8.16 5.13 4.99
N TYR A 163 7.38 6.14 4.58
CA TYR A 163 6.78 7.13 5.48
C TYR A 163 5.69 6.51 6.38
N VAL A 164 4.90 5.58 5.84
CA VAL A 164 3.94 4.77 6.61
C VAL A 164 4.67 3.96 7.70
N GLY A 165 5.83 3.39 7.39
CA GLY A 165 6.64 2.66 8.39
C GLY A 165 7.02 3.49 9.61
N TYR A 166 7.35 4.78 9.43
CA TYR A 166 7.62 5.69 10.56
C TYR A 166 6.35 6.07 11.35
N LEU A 167 5.19 6.12 10.69
CA LEU A 167 3.91 6.47 11.31
C LEU A 167 3.31 5.32 12.13
N VAL A 168 3.32 4.09 11.61
CA VAL A 168 2.65 2.93 12.23
C VAL A 168 3.17 2.65 13.64
N ASP A 169 4.49 2.64 13.83
CA ASP A 169 5.10 2.40 15.15
C ASP A 169 4.83 3.52 16.17
N ALA A 170 4.56 4.74 15.71
CA ALA A 170 4.20 5.88 16.54
C ALA A 170 2.70 5.90 16.87
N MET A 171 1.83 5.64 15.89
CA MET A 171 0.38 5.56 16.06
C MET A 171 -0.02 4.42 16.99
N SER A 172 0.56 3.24 16.83
CA SER A 172 0.28 2.09 17.70
C SER A 172 0.58 2.41 19.18
N LYS A 173 1.68 3.10 19.45
CA LYS A 173 2.03 3.57 20.81
C LYS A 173 1.11 4.68 21.30
N ALA A 174 0.71 5.62 20.42
CA ALA A 174 -0.24 6.68 20.76
C ALA A 174 -1.63 6.11 21.13
N ARG A 175 -2.14 5.13 20.36
CA ARG A 175 -3.41 4.43 20.63
C ARG A 175 -3.37 3.69 21.98
N ILE A 176 -2.27 3.00 22.29
CA ILE A 176 -2.06 2.38 23.61
C ILE A 176 -2.00 3.44 24.73
N GLY A 177 -1.44 4.62 24.44
CA GLY A 177 -1.46 5.79 25.34
C GLY A 177 -2.81 6.50 25.46
N GLY A 178 -3.87 6.02 24.80
CA GLY A 178 -5.22 6.59 24.86
C GLY A 178 -5.47 7.79 23.95
N LEU A 179 -4.51 8.16 23.09
CA LEU A 179 -4.74 9.19 22.08
C LEU A 179 -5.69 8.70 20.98
N ASN A 180 -6.50 9.63 20.49
CA ASN A 180 -7.35 9.50 19.31
C ASN A 180 -6.74 10.26 18.13
N LEU A 181 -7.28 9.99 16.94
CA LEU A 181 -6.79 10.54 15.66
C LEU A 181 -6.74 12.07 15.68
N GLU A 182 -7.73 12.75 16.26
CA GLU A 182 -7.78 14.21 16.28
C GLU A 182 -6.65 14.83 17.13
N GLU A 183 -6.39 14.25 18.30
CA GLU A 183 -5.29 14.65 19.20
C GLU A 183 -3.92 14.34 18.57
N PHE A 184 -3.78 13.18 17.91
CA PHE A 184 -2.55 12.80 17.21
C PHE A 184 -2.26 13.72 16.00
N MET A 185 -3.26 14.04 15.19
CA MET A 185 -3.14 15.00 14.09
C MET A 185 -2.74 16.40 14.58
N LEU A 186 -3.28 16.86 15.72
CA LEU A 186 -2.92 18.15 16.31
C LEU A 186 -1.48 18.21 16.83
N ILE A 187 -0.92 17.10 17.32
CA ILE A 187 0.51 17.01 17.67
C ILE A 187 1.38 17.12 16.42
N ILE A 188 1.05 16.40 15.35
CA ILE A 188 1.80 16.48 14.07
C ILE A 188 1.71 17.88 13.47
N TYR A 189 0.53 18.51 13.49
CA TYR A 189 0.37 19.91 13.10
C TYR A 189 1.23 20.85 13.95
N GLY A 190 1.25 20.66 15.28
CA GLY A 190 2.05 21.46 16.20
C GLY A 190 3.54 21.41 15.88
N ALA A 191 4.06 20.22 15.59
CA ALA A 191 5.43 20.03 15.12
C ALA A 191 5.67 20.71 13.76
N ALA A 192 4.83 20.47 12.76
CA ALA A 192 4.95 21.03 11.43
C ALA A 192 4.92 22.59 11.42
N LYS A 193 4.05 23.20 12.26
CA LYS A 193 4.00 24.64 12.48
C LYS A 193 5.25 25.16 13.19
N ALA A 194 5.79 24.44 14.17
CA ALA A 194 7.06 24.79 14.82
C ALA A 194 8.25 24.71 13.87
N SER A 195 8.21 23.81 12.88
CA SER A 195 9.16 23.75 11.75
C SER A 195 8.98 24.87 10.70
N GLY A 196 8.06 25.81 10.92
CA GLY A 196 7.85 26.97 10.03
C GLY A 196 7.07 26.67 8.75
N LEU A 197 6.46 25.49 8.61
CA LEU A 197 5.61 25.17 7.46
C LEU A 197 4.35 26.04 7.47
N LYS A 198 4.03 26.66 6.32
CA LYS A 198 2.77 27.37 6.12
C LYS A 198 1.71 26.35 5.72
N LEU A 199 0.81 26.05 6.64
CA LEU A 199 -0.22 25.03 6.50
C LEU A 199 -1.58 25.72 6.27
N GLU A 200 -2.37 25.26 5.29
CA GLU A 200 -3.75 25.75 5.14
C GLU A 200 -4.59 25.28 6.33
N MET A 201 -5.35 26.21 6.92
CA MET A 201 -5.95 26.01 8.25
C MET A 201 -7.25 25.20 8.23
N LYS A 202 -7.86 24.93 7.07
CA LYS A 202 -9.22 24.37 6.95
C LYS A 202 -9.39 23.03 7.68
N GLU A 203 -8.57 22.03 7.36
CA GLU A 203 -8.65 20.72 8.02
C GLU A 203 -8.34 20.80 9.52
N LEU A 204 -7.44 21.71 9.92
CA LEU A 204 -7.12 21.92 11.33
C LEU A 204 -8.30 22.52 12.09
N GLU A 205 -8.96 23.53 11.53
CA GLU A 205 -10.10 24.20 12.15
C GLU A 205 -11.22 23.18 12.41
N GLU A 206 -11.54 22.31 11.46
CA GLU A 206 -12.52 21.24 11.65
C GLU A 206 -12.12 20.26 12.76
N VAL A 207 -10.87 19.80 12.79
CA VAL A 207 -10.34 18.90 13.83
C VAL A 207 -10.36 19.58 15.22
N ALA A 208 -9.92 20.84 15.31
CA ALA A 208 -9.88 21.62 16.54
C ALA A 208 -11.30 21.95 17.05
N PHE A 209 -12.23 22.36 16.19
CA PHE A 209 -13.63 22.57 16.56
C PHE A 209 -14.30 21.26 17.00
N THR A 210 -13.95 20.12 16.39
CA THR A 210 -14.47 18.81 16.79
C THR A 210 -13.99 18.43 18.19
N LEU A 211 -12.70 18.60 18.51
CA LEU A 211 -12.19 18.41 19.87
C LEU A 211 -12.82 19.37 20.88
N LEU A 212 -12.92 20.66 20.56
CA LEU A 212 -13.54 21.65 21.45
C LEU A 212 -15.01 21.31 21.74
N ARG A 213 -15.79 20.93 20.72
CA ARG A 213 -17.16 20.42 20.89
C ARG A 213 -17.21 19.17 21.76
N ARG A 214 -16.27 18.22 21.57
CA ARG A 214 -16.17 16.99 22.36
C ARG A 214 -15.85 17.27 23.84
N ILE A 215 -14.98 18.23 24.12
CA ILE A 215 -14.62 18.68 25.47
C ILE A 215 -15.82 19.39 26.13
N LEU A 216 -16.42 20.37 25.44
CA LEU A 216 -17.60 21.09 25.95
C LEU A 216 -18.78 20.14 26.24
N LYS A 217 -19.04 19.16 25.37
CA LYS A 217 -20.06 18.13 25.59
C LYS A 217 -19.76 17.25 26.81
N LYS A 218 -18.50 16.86 27.03
CA LYS A 218 -18.07 16.15 28.25
C LYS A 218 -18.28 17.01 29.51
N ILE A 219 -17.98 18.30 29.46
CA ILE A 219 -18.19 19.22 30.60
C ILE A 219 -19.67 19.36 30.94
N ASN A 220 -20.55 19.60 29.94
CA ASN A 220 -21.99 19.73 30.17
C ASN A 220 -22.61 18.46 30.77
N ILE A 221 -22.24 17.28 30.25
CA ILE A 221 -22.69 15.96 30.74
C ILE A 221 -22.16 15.62 32.15
N SER A 222 -21.10 16.30 32.61
CA SER A 222 -20.64 16.22 34.00
C SER A 222 -21.35 17.21 34.93
N TYR A 223 -21.84 18.33 34.40
CA TYR A 223 -22.62 19.33 35.16
C TYR A 223 -24.08 18.88 35.38
N GLU A 224 -24.67 18.14 34.43
CA GLU A 224 -26.02 17.55 34.55
C GLU A 224 -26.07 16.26 35.41
N ARG A 225 -24.95 15.85 36.03
CA ARG A 225 -24.85 14.61 36.83
C ARG A 225 -24.18 14.81 38.21
N GLY A 226 -24.08 16.06 38.67
CA GLY A 226 -23.64 16.44 40.02
C GLY A 226 -24.77 17.11 40.80
#